data_AF-A0A139M7C3-F1
#
_entry.id   AF-A0A139M7C3-F1
#
_cell.length_a   1.000
_cell.length_b   1.000
_cell.length_c   1.000
_cell.angle_alpha   90.00
_cell.angle_beta   90.00
_cell.angle_gamma   90.00
#
_symmetry.space_group_name_H-M   'P 1'
#
loop_
_entity.id
_entity.type
_entity.pdbx_description
1 polymer ?
#
loop_
_entity_poly.entity_id
_entity_poly.type
_entity_poly.pdbx_seq_one_letter_code
_entity_poly.pdbx_strand_id
1 'polypeptide(L)'
;MLSRLKKLRRENGTSVVSFAFIAIAIVSGFIIYFSPDIAKSLGLDEKRFENVVGTVLTPTLLFIGYLIFEKSVDKYREEIKEEQKILKEKQNELGDNFKS
;
A
#
# COMPACT_ATOMS: atom_id res chain seq x y z
N MET A 1 -18.82 -12.26 16.69
CA MET A 1 -18.66 -10.80 16.42
C MET A 1 -17.24 -10.45 15.98
N LEU A 2 -16.20 -10.89 16.71
CA LEU A 2 -14.79 -10.69 16.35
C LEU A 2 -14.39 -11.21 14.94
N SER A 3 -14.92 -12.35 14.48
CA SER A 3 -14.57 -12.88 13.15
C SER A 3 -15.09 -12.01 11.99
N ARG A 4 -16.23 -11.31 12.17
CA ARG A 4 -16.77 -10.38 11.18
C ARG A 4 -15.94 -9.09 11.11
N LEU A 5 -15.49 -8.58 12.26
CA LEU A 5 -14.58 -7.42 12.33
C LEU A 5 -13.21 -7.71 11.69
N LYS A 6 -12.67 -8.91 11.90
CA LYS A 6 -11.41 -9.35 11.26
C LYS A 6 -11.54 -9.45 9.74
N LYS A 7 -12.70 -9.93 9.25
CA LYS A 7 -13.00 -10.03 7.81
C LYS A 7 -13.17 -8.65 7.16
N LEU A 8 -13.90 -7.73 7.79
CA LEU A 8 -14.06 -6.33 7.35
C LEU A 8 -12.73 -5.55 7.32
N ARG A 9 -11.87 -5.74 8.32
CA ARG A 9 -10.52 -5.14 8.35
C ARG A 9 -9.63 -5.68 7.22
N ARG A 10 -9.85 -6.91 6.75
CA ARG A 10 -9.08 -7.53 5.66
C ARG A 10 -9.50 -7.09 4.26
N GLU A 11 -10.80 -7.02 3.98
CA GLU A 11 -11.31 -6.46 2.72
C GLU A 11 -10.91 -4.97 2.57
N ASN A 12 -10.90 -4.24 3.68
CA ASN A 12 -10.45 -2.85 3.70
C ASN A 12 -8.92 -2.70 3.74
N GLY A 13 -8.16 -3.70 4.18
CA GLY A 13 -6.71 -3.60 4.38
C GLY A 13 -5.92 -3.42 3.07
N THR A 14 -6.15 -4.31 2.09
CA THR A 14 -5.59 -4.20 0.74
C THR A 14 -6.13 -2.98 -0.02
N SER A 15 -7.38 -2.59 0.28
CA SER A 15 -8.00 -1.38 -0.26
C SER A 15 -7.29 -0.12 0.25
N VAL A 16 -7.03 -0.01 1.56
CA VAL A 16 -6.38 1.16 2.19
C VAL A 16 -4.95 1.35 1.69
N VAL A 17 -4.18 0.26 1.53
CA VAL A 17 -2.80 0.36 1.04
C VAL A 17 -2.77 0.78 -0.44
N SER A 18 -3.67 0.23 -1.27
CA SER A 18 -3.85 0.68 -2.66
C SER A 18 -4.27 2.15 -2.73
N PHE A 19 -5.19 2.57 -1.85
CA PHE A 19 -5.64 3.96 -1.75
C PHE A 19 -4.50 4.90 -1.33
N ALA A 20 -3.63 4.47 -0.41
CA ALA A 20 -2.46 5.22 0.00
C ALA A 20 -1.45 5.37 -1.15
N PHE A 21 -1.24 4.33 -1.96
CA PHE A 21 -0.37 4.41 -3.13
C PHE A 21 -0.92 5.40 -4.18
N ILE A 22 -2.22 5.35 -4.46
CA ILE A 22 -2.89 6.31 -5.36
C ILE A 22 -2.77 7.74 -4.80
N ALA A 23 -2.97 7.92 -3.49
CA ALA A 23 -2.80 9.22 -2.85
C ALA A 23 -1.36 9.76 -3.00
N ILE A 24 -0.35 8.90 -2.81
CA ILE A 24 1.07 9.26 -3.03
C ILE A 24 1.31 9.66 -4.49
N ALA A 25 0.72 8.93 -5.44
CA ALA A 25 0.84 9.28 -6.86
C ALA A 25 0.23 10.65 -7.18
N ILE A 26 -0.95 10.95 -6.64
CA ILE A 26 -1.62 12.25 -6.80
C ILE A 26 -0.76 13.37 -6.18
N VAL A 27 -0.28 13.18 -4.94
CA VAL A 27 0.57 14.15 -4.25
C VAL A 27 1.87 14.37 -5.03
N SER A 28 2.46 13.32 -5.58
CA SER A 28 3.67 13.42 -6.41
C SER A 28 3.42 14.25 -7.68
N GLY A 29 2.28 14.05 -8.35
CA GLY A 29 1.87 14.88 -9.48
C GLY A 29 1.65 16.34 -9.09
N PHE A 30 1.10 16.60 -7.91
CA PHE A 30 0.94 17.95 -7.37
C PHE A 30 2.29 18.63 -7.12
N ILE A 31 3.26 17.92 -6.53
CA ILE A 31 4.62 18.44 -6.30
C ILE A 31 5.30 18.84 -7.61
N ILE A 32 5.16 18.04 -8.67
CA ILE A 32 5.68 18.40 -10.00
C ILE A 32 5.02 19.68 -10.51
N TYR A 33 3.69 19.74 -10.47
CA TYR A 33 2.93 20.86 -11.01
C TYR A 33 3.27 22.20 -10.32
N PHE A 34 3.42 22.19 -9.00
CA PHE A 34 3.78 23.38 -8.22
C PHE A 34 5.30 23.58 -8.08
N SER A 35 6.12 22.74 -8.69
CA SER A 35 7.58 22.83 -8.58
C SER A 35 8.16 24.19 -9.01
N PRO A 36 7.65 24.89 -10.05
CA PRO A 36 8.17 26.21 -10.43
C PRO A 36 7.87 27.28 -9.37
N ASP A 37 6.67 27.27 -8.80
CA ASP A 37 6.26 28.21 -7.75
C ASP A 37 7.08 27.99 -6.46
N ILE A 38 7.34 26.73 -6.12
CA ILE A 38 8.22 26.36 -5.00
C ILE A 38 9.64 26.87 -5.26
N ALA A 39 10.20 26.62 -6.45
CA ALA A 39 11.53 27.09 -6.82
C ALA A 39 11.64 28.61 -6.72
N LYS A 40 10.65 29.34 -7.24
CA LYS A 40 10.57 30.79 -7.18
C LYS A 40 10.50 31.32 -5.75
N SER A 41 9.73 30.67 -4.89
CA SER A 41 9.63 31.02 -3.46
C SER A 41 10.95 30.85 -2.70
N LEU A 42 11.81 29.93 -3.16
CA LEU A 42 13.10 29.62 -2.57
C LEU A 42 14.27 30.36 -3.23
N GLY A 43 14.00 31.18 -4.27
CA GLY A 43 15.04 31.86 -5.04
C GLY A 43 15.93 30.91 -5.85
N LEU A 44 15.41 29.73 -6.21
CA LEU A 44 16.11 28.71 -6.99
C LEU A 44 15.84 28.86 -8.49
N ASP A 45 16.73 28.31 -9.31
CA ASP A 45 16.51 28.21 -10.75
C ASP A 45 15.35 27.24 -11.04
N GLU A 46 14.25 27.79 -11.58
CA GLU A 46 12.99 27.07 -11.79
C GLU A 46 13.18 25.83 -12.67
N LYS A 47 13.92 25.95 -13.78
CA LYS A 47 14.14 24.85 -14.73
C LYS A 47 14.97 23.72 -14.14
N ARG A 48 16.05 24.05 -13.42
CA ARG A 48 16.86 23.05 -12.72
C ARG A 48 16.07 22.36 -11.62
N PHE A 49 15.28 23.12 -10.86
CA PHE A 49 14.48 22.57 -9.77
C PHE A 49 13.39 21.63 -10.31
N GLU A 50 12.63 22.06 -11.32
CA GLU A 50 11.63 21.23 -12.00
C GLU A 50 12.25 19.93 -12.54
N ASN A 51 13.42 20.03 -13.19
CA ASN A 51 14.14 18.84 -13.67
C ASN A 51 14.53 17.89 -12.52
N VAL A 52 15.06 18.39 -11.41
CA VAL A 52 15.43 17.55 -10.25
C VAL A 52 14.18 16.91 -9.62
N VAL A 53 13.09 17.66 -9.50
CA VAL A 53 11.82 17.16 -8.97
C VAL A 53 11.24 16.07 -9.87
N GLY A 54 11.21 16.30 -11.19
CA GLY A 54 10.65 15.36 -12.15
C GLY A 54 11.51 14.11 -12.38
N THR A 55 12.84 14.23 -12.36
CA THR A 55 13.74 13.12 -12.71
C THR A 55 14.26 12.34 -11.50
N VAL A 56 14.37 12.97 -10.33
CA VAL A 56 14.94 12.33 -9.14
C VAL A 56 13.90 12.21 -8.03
N LEU A 57 13.30 13.32 -7.61
CA LEU A 57 12.44 13.34 -6.41
C LEU A 57 11.17 12.50 -6.61
N THR A 58 10.46 12.72 -7.72
CA THR A 58 9.17 12.07 -7.98
C THR A 58 9.32 10.57 -8.22
N PRO A 59 10.25 10.09 -9.08
CA PRO A 59 10.45 8.65 -9.24
C PRO A 59 10.88 7.97 -7.94
N THR A 60 11.71 8.63 -7.13
CA THR A 60 12.16 8.09 -5.83
C THR A 60 10.99 7.96 -4.86
N LEU A 61 10.13 8.97 -4.75
CA LEU A 61 8.92 8.93 -3.91
C LEU A 61 7.96 7.83 -4.33
N LEU A 62 7.70 7.69 -5.63
CA LEU A 62 6.85 6.63 -6.17
C LEU A 62 7.45 5.25 -5.92
N PHE A 63 8.76 5.10 -6.09
CA PHE A 63 9.46 3.84 -5.84
C PHE A 63 9.41 3.43 -4.36
N ILE A 64 9.66 4.35 -3.43
CA ILE A 64 9.50 4.09 -2.00
C ILE A 64 8.05 3.72 -1.66
N GLY A 65 7.09 4.44 -2.23
CA GLY A 65 5.66 4.11 -2.09
C GLY A 65 5.35 2.70 -2.59
N TYR A 66 5.95 2.29 -3.70
CA TYR A 66 5.80 0.96 -4.27
C TYR A 66 6.40 -0.13 -3.36
N LEU A 67 7.60 0.06 -2.82
CA LEU A 67 8.22 -0.92 -1.92
C LEU A 67 7.39 -1.12 -0.64
N ILE A 68 6.84 -0.03 -0.09
CA ILE A 68 5.96 -0.11 1.07
C ILE A 68 4.66 -0.84 0.71
N PHE A 69 4.11 -0.58 -0.48
CA PHE A 69 2.94 -1.27 -1.00
C PHE A 69 3.20 -2.77 -1.15
N GLU A 70 4.29 -3.15 -1.82
CA GLU A 70 4.67 -4.54 -2.07
C GLU A 70 4.82 -5.32 -0.76
N LYS A 71 5.60 -4.79 0.18
CA LYS A 71 5.80 -5.40 1.51
C LYS A 71 4.50 -5.54 2.30
N SER A 72 3.59 -4.57 2.16
CA SER A 72 2.29 -4.62 2.83
C SER A 72 1.40 -5.70 2.21
N VAL A 73 1.36 -5.81 0.88
CA VAL A 73 0.60 -6.83 0.16
C VAL A 73 1.11 -8.24 0.48
N ASP A 74 2.43 -8.44 0.55
CA ASP A 74 3.03 -9.73 0.87
C ASP A 74 2.66 -10.19 2.28
N LYS A 75 2.73 -9.29 3.27
CA LYS A 75 2.28 -9.58 4.63
C LYS A 75 0.81 -10.00 4.65
N TYR A 76 -0.05 -9.30 3.93
CA TYR A 76 -1.47 -9.68 3.82
C TYR A 76 -1.66 -11.06 3.17
N ARG A 77 -0.86 -11.39 2.15
CA ARG A 77 -0.91 -12.67 1.44
C ARG A 77 -0.51 -13.83 2.35
N GLU A 78 0.51 -13.65 3.19
CA GLU A 78 0.92 -14.64 4.18
C GLU A 78 -0.15 -14.87 5.26
N GLU A 79 -0.72 -13.81 5.81
CA GLU A 79 -1.79 -13.91 6.80
C GLU A 79 -3.02 -14.65 6.25
N ILE A 80 -3.35 -14.47 4.97
CA ILE A 80 -4.46 -15.20 4.31
C ILE A 80 -4.14 -16.69 4.20
N LYS A 81 -2.90 -17.06 3.85
CA LYS A 81 -2.48 -18.47 3.75
C LYS A 81 -2.54 -19.18 5.11
N GLU A 82 -2.06 -18.54 6.17
CA GLU A 82 -2.13 -19.10 7.53
C GLU A 82 -3.57 -19.33 7.99
N GLU A 83 -4.45 -18.35 7.78
CA GLU A 83 -5.86 -18.52 8.18
C GLU A 83 -6.59 -19.59 7.36
N GLN A 84 -6.28 -19.77 6.07
CA GLN A 84 -6.81 -20.89 5.30
C GLN A 84 -6.31 -22.25 5.80
N LYS A 85 -5.06 -22.32 6.25
CA LYS A 85 -4.50 -23.54 6.85
C LYS A 85 -5.25 -23.92 8.13
N ILE A 86 -5.46 -22.96 9.04
CA ILE A 86 -6.20 -23.16 10.28
C ILE A 86 -7.65 -23.58 10.02
N LEU A 87 -8.31 -22.99 9.00
CA LEU A 87 -9.68 -23.36 8.63
C LEU A 87 -9.78 -24.79 8.08
N LYS A 88 -8.78 -25.24 7.30
CA LYS A 88 -8.70 -26.64 6.83
C LYS A 88 -8.45 -27.62 7.97
N GLU A 89 -7.56 -27.30 8.89
CA GLU A 89 -7.29 -28.12 10.08
C GLU A 89 -8.56 -28.27 10.93
N LYS A 90 -9.28 -27.18 11.20
CA LYS A 90 -10.57 -27.23 11.91
C LYS A 90 -11.65 -28.02 11.17
N GLN A 91 -11.71 -27.95 9.84
CA GLN A 91 -12.65 -28.76 9.06
C GLN A 91 -12.33 -30.26 9.14
N ASN A 92 -11.05 -30.63 9.15
CA ASN A 92 -10.64 -32.03 9.31
C ASN A 92 -10.97 -32.55 10.72
N GLU A 93 -10.69 -31.78 11.78
CA GLU A 93 -11.05 -32.17 13.16
C GLU A 93 -12.56 -32.33 13.39
N LEU A 94 -13.37 -31.50 12.74
CA LEU A 94 -14.83 -31.64 12.77
C LEU A 94 -15.30 -32.85 11.94
N GLY A 95 -14.70 -33.09 10.77
CA GLY A 95 -15.04 -34.24 9.92
C GLY A 95 -14.70 -35.59 10.54
N ASP A 96 -13.62 -35.66 11.31
CA ASP A 96 -13.23 -36.88 12.03
C ASP A 96 -14.11 -37.14 13.26
N ASN A 97 -14.58 -36.10 13.95
CA ASN A 97 -15.53 -36.23 15.07
C ASN A 97 -16.94 -36.68 14.64
N PHE A 98 -17.33 -36.51 13.38
CA PHE A 98 -18.61 -37.00 12.85
C PHE A 98 -18.57 -38.44 12.31
N LYS A 99 -17.37 -39.05 12.25
CA LYS A 99 -17.17 -40.45 11.79
C LYS A 99 -16.91 -41.44 12.93
N SER A 100 -16.79 -40.96 14.17
CA SER A 100 -16.78 -41.78 15.40
C SER A 100 -18.18 -41.93 15.98
#